data_AF-A0A7X8JD53-F1
#
_entry.id   AF-A0A7X8JD53-F1
#
_cell.length_a   1.000
_cell.length_b   1.000
_cell.length_c   1.000
_cell.angle_alpha   90.00
_cell.angle_beta   90.00
_cell.angle_gamma   90.00
#
_symmetry.space_group_name_H-M   'P 1'
#
loop_
_entity.id
_entity.type
_entity.pdbx_description
1 polymer ?
#
loop_
_entity_poly.entity_id
_entity_poly.type
_entity_poly.pdbx_seq_one_letter_code
_entity_poly.pdbx_strand_id
1 'polypeptide(L)'
;MDNVKSMDVLGIELICVIVNCGHGSKILKAAKQYGVRGGTILLGRGTVKSRLLEFLSLYDVRKEIVLMLAEKNDAYYTLQKLDEEIHFDKPHHGIAFTIPVYKIMGTSCIDCRITTEGGTDVMYKAIFTIVEKGRAEDVIDAAAQAGSKGGTILNARGSGIHETSKLFSMEIEPEKEVVLILAEVDATEAIAASIRDSLKIEEPGNGIIFIQDVSSVYGIYR
;
A
#
# COMPACT_ATOMS: atom_id res chain seq x y z
N MET A 1 -24.95 -32.88 14.59
CA MET A 1 -25.38 -31.48 14.33
C MET A 1 -24.14 -30.77 13.90
N ASP A 2 -23.97 -30.77 12.59
CA ASP A 2 -22.67 -30.73 11.94
C ASP A 2 -22.17 -29.29 11.76
N ASN A 3 -20.89 -29.12 12.10
CA ASN A 3 -19.93 -28.14 11.62
C ASN A 3 -20.46 -27.01 10.72
N VAL A 4 -20.61 -25.82 11.30
CA VAL A 4 -20.32 -24.58 10.58
C VAL A 4 -18.86 -24.25 10.85
N LYS A 5 -17.97 -24.86 10.06
CA LYS A 5 -16.62 -24.31 9.87
C LYS A 5 -16.84 -23.01 9.10
N SER A 6 -16.63 -21.87 9.75
CA SER A 6 -16.54 -20.58 9.10
C SER A 6 -15.59 -20.70 7.91
N MET A 7 -16.04 -20.34 6.71
CA MET A 7 -15.18 -20.23 5.53
C MET A 7 -14.13 -19.17 5.83
N ASP A 8 -12.90 -19.59 6.14
CA ASP A 8 -11.73 -18.73 6.14
C ASP A 8 -11.58 -18.16 4.73
N VAL A 9 -11.95 -16.89 4.55
CA VAL A 9 -11.74 -16.22 3.27
C VAL A 9 -10.26 -15.83 3.22
N LEU A 10 -9.45 -16.76 2.67
CA LEU A 10 -8.05 -16.53 2.34
C LEU A 10 -7.97 -15.38 1.33
N GLY A 11 -7.38 -14.27 1.75
CA GLY A 11 -7.13 -13.14 0.86
C GLY A 11 -6.26 -12.09 1.51
N ILE A 12 -5.74 -11.18 0.69
CA ILE A 12 -4.88 -10.09 1.13
C ILE A 12 -5.62 -8.77 0.96
N GLU A 13 -5.51 -7.90 1.95
CA GLU A 13 -6.12 -6.58 1.95
C GLU A 13 -5.03 -5.51 2.11
N LEU A 14 -5.18 -4.42 1.37
CA LEU A 14 -4.47 -3.17 1.61
C LEU A 14 -5.26 -2.35 2.61
N ILE A 15 -4.74 -2.18 3.82
CA ILE A 15 -5.24 -1.20 4.78
C ILE A 15 -4.68 0.18 4.37
N CYS A 16 -5.57 1.13 4.14
CA CYS A 16 -5.25 2.51 3.82
C CYS A 16 -5.78 3.44 4.92
N VAL A 17 -4.90 4.24 5.51
CA VAL A 17 -5.26 5.20 6.55
C VAL A 17 -4.77 6.59 6.18
N ILE A 18 -5.68 7.56 6.10
CA ILE A 18 -5.40 8.96 5.75
C ILE A 18 -5.53 9.81 7.01
N VAL A 19 -4.44 10.41 7.47
CA VAL A 19 -4.36 11.22 8.69
C VAL A 19 -3.68 12.56 8.45
N ASN A 20 -3.73 13.46 9.45
CA ASN A 20 -2.93 14.70 9.40
C ASN A 20 -1.44 14.37 9.45
N CYS A 21 -0.64 15.18 8.76
CA CYS A 21 0.82 15.08 8.81
C CYS A 21 1.33 14.98 10.25
N GLY A 22 2.28 14.09 10.50
CA GLY A 22 2.85 13.80 11.81
C GLY A 22 2.16 12.65 12.56
N HIS A 23 1.06 12.10 12.04
CA HIS A 23 0.35 10.99 12.68
C HIS A 23 0.59 9.64 11.99
N GLY A 24 1.14 9.61 10.77
CA GLY A 24 1.35 8.38 10.00
C GLY A 24 2.21 7.36 10.75
N SER A 25 3.31 7.80 11.37
CA SER A 25 4.18 6.94 12.20
C SER A 25 3.46 6.37 13.41
N LYS A 26 2.54 7.15 14.02
CA LYS A 26 1.72 6.66 15.15
C LYS A 26 0.78 5.55 14.69
N ILE A 27 0.11 5.75 13.55
CA ILE A 27 -0.77 4.73 12.95
C ILE A 27 0.01 3.46 12.65
N LEU A 28 1.15 3.57 11.98
CA LEU A 28 1.98 2.43 11.62
C LEU A 28 2.47 1.68 12.87
N LYS A 29 2.89 2.40 13.90
CA LYS A 29 3.31 1.81 15.19
C LYS A 29 2.18 1.10 15.92
N ALA A 30 0.98 1.67 15.93
CA ALA A 30 -0.20 1.05 16.52
C ALA A 30 -0.59 -0.22 15.74
N ALA A 31 -0.66 -0.13 14.41
CA ALA A 31 -0.98 -1.27 13.54
C ALA A 31 0.00 -2.45 13.73
N LYS A 32 1.29 -2.17 13.96
CA LYS A 32 2.29 -3.20 14.27
C LYS A 32 1.99 -4.01 15.53
N GLN A 33 1.23 -3.48 16.48
CA GLN A 33 0.82 -4.20 17.69
C GLN A 33 -0.31 -5.22 17.41
N TYR A 34 -0.98 -5.09 16.26
CA TYR A 34 -2.17 -5.88 15.90
C TYR A 34 -1.93 -6.86 14.74
N GLY A 35 -0.68 -7.03 14.31
CA GLY A 35 -0.29 -8.05 13.33
C GLY A 35 0.28 -7.50 12.01
N VAL A 36 0.15 -6.19 11.75
CA VAL A 36 0.78 -5.58 10.57
C VAL A 36 2.30 -5.57 10.72
N ARG A 37 3.01 -6.03 9.69
CA ARG A 37 4.47 -6.17 9.80
C ARG A 37 5.26 -4.95 9.33
N GLY A 38 4.64 -4.09 8.53
CA GLY A 38 5.26 -2.91 7.97
C GLY A 38 4.26 -2.07 7.19
N GLY A 39 4.74 -0.96 6.66
CA GLY A 39 3.89 -0.06 5.90
C GLY A 39 4.69 1.05 5.25
N THR A 40 4.04 1.70 4.29
CA THR A 40 4.57 2.80 3.50
C THR A 40 3.68 4.00 3.67
N ILE A 41 4.28 5.16 3.92
CA ILE A 41 3.63 6.43 4.19
C ILE A 41 3.92 7.36 3.03
N LEU A 42 2.87 7.77 2.35
CA LEU A 42 2.89 8.78 1.28
C LEU A 42 2.46 10.13 1.84
N LEU A 43 2.95 11.21 1.23
CA LEU A 43 2.51 12.57 1.52
C LEU A 43 1.35 12.97 0.60
N GLY A 44 0.33 13.58 1.18
CA GLY A 44 -0.85 14.07 0.47
C GLY A 44 -1.29 15.46 0.94
N ARG A 45 -2.34 15.98 0.31
CA ARG A 45 -2.93 17.29 0.61
C ARG A 45 -4.44 17.12 0.82
N GLY A 46 -4.93 17.57 1.98
CA GLY A 46 -6.34 17.59 2.30
C GLY A 46 -7.02 18.85 1.76
N THR A 47 -8.24 18.71 1.25
CA THR A 47 -8.99 19.79 0.61
C THR A 47 -10.21 20.25 1.40
N VAL A 48 -10.54 19.57 2.50
CA VAL A 48 -11.66 19.92 3.37
C VAL A 48 -11.37 21.26 4.06
N LYS A 49 -12.18 22.26 3.73
CA LYS A 49 -12.06 23.62 4.26
C LYS A 49 -12.57 23.69 5.69
N SER A 50 -11.76 24.25 6.59
CA SER A 50 -12.20 24.66 7.93
C SER A 50 -12.23 26.19 7.98
N ARG A 51 -13.35 26.77 8.44
CA ARG A 51 -13.55 28.24 8.53
C ARG A 51 -12.48 28.95 9.37
N LEU A 52 -11.83 28.25 10.32
CA LEU A 52 -10.74 28.81 11.13
C LEU A 52 -9.38 28.81 10.38
N LEU A 53 -9.15 27.86 9.47
CA LEU A 53 -7.90 27.77 8.69
C LEU A 53 -7.86 28.78 7.54
N GLU A 54 -9.03 29.17 7.00
CA GLU A 54 -9.14 30.24 6.01
C GLU A 54 -8.68 31.60 6.58
N PHE A 55 -8.94 31.87 7.86
CA PHE A 55 -8.54 33.11 8.53
C PHE A 55 -7.02 33.25 8.70
N LEU A 56 -6.29 32.13 8.83
CA LEU A 56 -4.83 32.12 9.04
C LEU A 56 -4.02 31.97 7.76
N SER A 57 -4.65 31.96 6.57
CA SER A 57 -3.98 31.76 5.27
C SER A 57 -3.03 30.54 5.21
N LEU A 58 -3.20 29.57 6.12
CA LEU A 58 -2.48 28.29 6.14
C LEU A 58 -3.15 27.36 5.12
N TYR A 59 -2.96 27.70 3.85
CA TYR A 59 -3.56 27.02 2.71
C TYR A 59 -2.77 25.75 2.37
N ASP A 60 -2.71 24.80 3.32
CA ASP A 60 -2.64 23.36 3.06
C ASP A 60 -2.63 22.47 4.27
N VAL A 61 -3.68 21.64 4.41
CA VAL A 61 -3.67 20.56 5.39
C VAL A 61 -2.88 19.40 4.79
N ARG A 62 -1.57 19.38 5.06
CA ARG A 62 -0.72 18.22 4.71
C ARG A 62 -1.27 16.96 5.38
N LYS A 63 -1.43 15.91 4.59
CA LYS A 63 -1.91 14.58 5.00
C LYS A 63 -0.80 13.56 4.85
N GLU A 64 -0.90 12.50 5.61
CA GLU A 64 -0.13 11.28 5.44
C GLU A 64 -1.08 10.14 5.11
N ILE A 65 -0.74 9.35 4.10
CA ILE A 65 -1.49 8.18 3.65
C ILE A 65 -0.64 6.95 3.98
N VAL A 66 -1.08 6.17 4.95
CA VAL A 66 -0.41 4.97 5.43
C VAL A 66 -0.99 3.76 4.71
N LEU A 67 -0.14 3.04 3.99
CA LEU A 67 -0.44 1.84 3.23
C LEU A 67 0.18 0.62 3.91
N MET A 68 -0.62 -0.38 4.25
CA MET A 68 -0.20 -1.58 4.96
C MET A 68 -0.85 -2.81 4.32
N LEU A 69 -0.08 -3.87 4.12
CA LEU A 69 -0.57 -5.13 3.55
C LEU A 69 -0.69 -6.17 4.67
N ALA A 70 -1.83 -6.86 4.72
CA ALA A 70 -2.09 -7.92 5.70
C ALA A 70 -3.04 -8.97 5.12
N GLU A 71 -3.04 -10.15 5.73
CA GLU A 71 -4.09 -11.15 5.47
C GLU A 71 -5.46 -10.58 5.86
N LYS A 72 -6.52 -10.99 5.16
CA LYS A 72 -7.86 -10.40 5.24
C LYS A 72 -8.38 -10.30 6.67
N ASN A 73 -8.26 -11.37 7.45
CA ASN A 73 -8.68 -11.40 8.85
C ASN A 73 -7.86 -10.44 9.72
N ASP A 74 -6.54 -10.44 9.58
CA ASP A 74 -5.63 -9.55 10.32
C ASP A 74 -5.85 -8.08 9.91
N ALA A 75 -6.17 -7.83 8.65
CA ALA A 75 -6.45 -6.51 8.12
C ALA A 75 -7.72 -5.92 8.74
N TYR A 76 -8.82 -6.67 8.74
CA TYR A 76 -10.06 -6.24 9.38
C TYR A 76 -9.90 -6.09 10.89
N TYR A 77 -9.22 -7.04 11.55
CA TYR A 77 -8.93 -6.95 12.98
C TYR A 77 -8.10 -5.70 13.31
N THR A 78 -7.04 -5.45 12.55
CA THR A 78 -6.19 -4.27 12.73
C THR A 78 -6.97 -2.98 12.51
N LEU A 79 -7.79 -2.92 11.45
CA LEU A 79 -8.60 -1.74 11.15
C LEU A 79 -9.57 -1.43 12.29
N GLN A 80 -10.25 -2.45 12.84
CA GLN A 80 -11.12 -2.31 14.00
C GLN A 80 -10.34 -1.78 15.22
N LYS A 81 -9.17 -2.33 15.51
CA LYS A 81 -8.36 -1.89 16.66
C LYS A 81 -7.84 -0.46 16.51
N LEU A 82 -7.46 -0.07 15.30
CA LEU A 82 -7.11 1.32 15.01
C LEU A 82 -8.30 2.25 15.20
N ASP A 83 -9.53 1.86 14.84
CA ASP A 83 -10.71 2.68 15.09
C ASP A 83 -11.04 2.79 16.59
N GLU A 84 -10.86 1.72 17.36
CA GLU A 84 -11.00 1.75 18.83
C GLU A 84 -10.00 2.71 19.50
N GLU A 85 -8.75 2.80 19.00
CA GLU A 85 -7.71 3.68 19.58
C GLU A 85 -7.79 5.12 19.05
N ILE A 86 -8.05 5.29 17.75
CA ILE A 86 -7.96 6.58 17.05
C ILE A 86 -9.33 7.25 16.96
N HIS A 87 -10.43 6.50 16.98
CA HIS A 87 -11.80 6.98 16.82
C HIS A 87 -11.99 7.76 15.50
N PHE A 88 -11.95 7.07 14.36
CA PHE A 88 -12.05 7.71 13.03
C PHE A 88 -13.44 8.28 12.75
N ASP A 89 -14.45 7.92 13.54
CA ASP A 89 -15.78 8.52 13.55
C ASP A 89 -15.77 10.00 13.97
N LYS A 90 -14.73 10.44 14.69
CA LYS A 90 -14.62 11.81 15.20
C LYS A 90 -14.01 12.77 14.17
N PRO A 91 -14.43 14.05 14.17
CA PRO A 91 -13.86 15.05 13.28
C PRO A 91 -12.33 15.15 13.41
N HIS A 92 -11.64 15.28 12.28
CA HIS A 92 -10.19 15.47 12.16
C HIS A 92 -9.29 14.28 12.53
N HIS A 93 -9.84 13.12 12.87
CA HIS A 93 -9.06 11.96 13.27
C HIS A 93 -8.54 11.12 12.09
N GLY A 94 -9.14 11.26 10.91
CA GLY A 94 -8.67 10.65 9.67
C GLY A 94 -9.74 9.83 8.97
N ILE A 95 -9.34 9.00 8.01
CA ILE A 95 -10.17 8.03 7.32
C ILE A 95 -9.38 6.73 7.26
N ALA A 96 -10.02 5.59 7.52
CA ALA A 96 -9.38 4.29 7.44
C ALA A 96 -10.29 3.32 6.67
N PHE A 97 -9.73 2.57 5.74
CA PHE A 97 -10.47 1.63 4.89
C PHE A 97 -9.56 0.53 4.36
N THR A 98 -10.14 -0.56 3.85
CA THR A 98 -9.41 -1.65 3.18
C THR A 98 -9.78 -1.74 1.70
N ILE A 99 -8.84 -2.23 0.90
CA ILE A 99 -9.03 -2.54 -0.52
C ILE A 99 -8.46 -3.95 -0.78
N PRO A 100 -9.20 -4.85 -1.44
CA PRO A 100 -8.69 -6.16 -1.81
C PRO A 100 -7.43 -6.07 -2.69
N VAL A 101 -6.49 -6.98 -2.46
CA VAL A 101 -5.26 -7.10 -3.25
C VAL A 101 -5.30 -8.41 -4.02
N TYR A 102 -5.14 -8.33 -5.34
CA TYR A 102 -5.16 -9.47 -6.25
C TYR A 102 -3.95 -10.39 -6.02
N LYS A 103 -2.76 -9.79 -5.88
CA LYS A 103 -1.49 -10.52 -5.74
C LYS A 103 -0.45 -9.68 -5.00
N ILE A 104 0.43 -10.34 -4.26
CA ILE A 104 1.58 -9.75 -3.58
C ILE A 104 2.85 -10.59 -3.85
N MET A 105 4.02 -9.95 -3.91
CA MET A 105 5.33 -10.58 -4.08
C MET A 105 6.38 -9.85 -3.24
N GLY A 106 7.52 -10.49 -2.95
CA GLY A 106 8.60 -9.86 -2.18
C GLY A 106 8.35 -9.82 -0.69
N THR A 107 7.51 -10.72 -0.20
CA THR A 107 7.22 -10.83 1.23
C THR A 107 7.26 -12.28 1.68
N SER A 108 8.07 -12.56 2.70
CA SER A 108 8.14 -13.88 3.33
C SER A 108 7.07 -14.08 4.41
N CYS A 109 6.22 -13.07 4.63
CA CYS A 109 5.34 -13.03 5.78
C CYS A 109 3.86 -13.26 5.52
N ILE A 110 3.48 -13.14 4.25
CA ILE A 110 2.10 -13.25 3.81
C ILE A 110 2.12 -14.37 2.77
N ASP A 111 1.41 -15.44 3.06
CA ASP A 111 1.35 -16.58 2.16
C ASP A 111 0.48 -16.18 0.96
N CYS A 112 1.13 -15.84 -0.16
CA CYS A 112 0.44 -15.30 -1.32
C CYS A 112 -0.42 -16.39 -1.98
N ARG A 113 -1.73 -16.36 -1.73
CA ARG A 113 -2.71 -17.08 -2.53
C ARG A 113 -3.36 -16.06 -3.45
N ILE A 114 -3.31 -16.33 -4.76
CA ILE A 114 -4.01 -15.52 -5.76
C ILE A 114 -5.47 -15.40 -5.30
N THR A 115 -5.93 -14.17 -5.07
CA THR A 115 -7.32 -13.93 -4.73
C THR A 115 -8.11 -13.82 -6.03
N THR A 116 -9.12 -14.66 -6.20
CA THR A 116 -10.01 -14.66 -7.37
C THR A 116 -11.17 -13.67 -7.24
N GLU A 117 -11.18 -12.81 -6.22
CA GLU A 117 -12.25 -11.83 -6.00
C GLU A 117 -12.02 -10.55 -6.82
N GLY A 118 -12.01 -10.72 -8.14
CA GLY A 118 -12.00 -9.65 -9.14
C GLY A 118 -13.04 -9.96 -10.20
N GLY A 119 -14.01 -9.06 -10.41
CA GLY A 119 -15.11 -9.28 -11.35
C GLY A 119 -14.64 -9.68 -12.75
N THR A 120 -15.45 -10.45 -13.47
CA THR A 120 -15.16 -11.05 -14.78
C THR A 120 -14.96 -10.05 -15.94
N ASP A 121 -14.78 -8.75 -15.67
CA ASP A 121 -14.70 -7.67 -16.67
C ASP A 121 -13.60 -6.63 -16.36
N VAL A 122 -12.51 -7.05 -15.72
CA VAL A 122 -11.36 -6.18 -15.44
C VAL A 122 -10.46 -6.14 -16.67
N MET A 123 -10.28 -4.96 -17.29
CA MET A 123 -9.40 -4.78 -18.46
C MET A 123 -7.96 -4.39 -18.08
N TYR A 124 -7.78 -3.73 -16.93
CA TYR A 124 -6.49 -3.24 -16.47
C TYR A 124 -6.26 -3.60 -14.99
N LYS A 125 -4.99 -3.72 -14.61
CA LYS A 125 -4.54 -3.85 -13.22
C LYS A 125 -3.52 -2.77 -12.89
N ALA A 126 -3.52 -2.35 -11.62
CA ALA A 126 -2.53 -1.45 -11.06
C ALA A 126 -1.46 -2.26 -10.35
N ILE A 127 -0.23 -2.18 -10.84
CA ILE A 127 0.95 -2.79 -10.24
C ILE A 127 1.63 -1.70 -9.40
N PHE A 128 1.72 -1.93 -8.10
CA PHE A 128 2.47 -1.09 -7.17
C PHE A 128 3.76 -1.81 -6.81
N THR A 129 4.90 -1.14 -6.94
CA THR A 129 6.20 -1.65 -6.54
C THR A 129 6.85 -0.67 -5.58
N ILE A 130 7.10 -1.14 -4.35
CA ILE A 130 7.73 -0.35 -3.29
C ILE A 130 9.19 -0.76 -3.19
N VAL A 131 10.10 0.19 -3.34
CA VAL A 131 11.56 -0.02 -3.29
C VAL A 131 12.24 1.05 -2.44
N GLU A 132 13.52 0.84 -2.13
CA GLU A 132 14.36 1.89 -1.58
C GLU A 132 14.48 3.07 -2.55
N LYS A 133 14.60 4.27 -2.00
CA LYS A 133 14.77 5.48 -2.81
C LYS A 133 15.99 5.37 -3.72
N GLY A 134 15.82 5.77 -4.98
CA GLY A 134 16.83 5.69 -6.03
C GLY A 134 16.74 4.43 -6.88
N ARG A 135 15.86 3.47 -6.55
CA ARG A 135 15.65 2.23 -7.32
C ARG A 135 14.38 2.25 -8.18
N ALA A 136 13.58 3.32 -8.14
CA ALA A 136 12.35 3.39 -8.92
C ALA A 136 12.59 3.34 -10.45
N GLU A 137 13.68 3.92 -10.94
CA GLU A 137 14.03 3.86 -12.37
C GLU A 137 14.34 2.41 -12.80
N ASP A 138 15.02 1.62 -11.97
CA ASP A 138 15.27 0.20 -12.24
C ASP A 138 13.95 -0.58 -12.42
N VAL A 139 12.91 -0.24 -11.64
CA VAL A 139 11.57 -0.81 -11.79
C VAL A 139 10.95 -0.43 -13.13
N ILE A 140 11.05 0.84 -13.53
CA ILE A 140 10.51 1.32 -14.81
C ILE A 140 11.21 0.62 -15.97
N ASP A 141 12.54 0.51 -15.94
CA ASP A 141 13.32 -0.17 -16.98
C ASP A 141 12.96 -1.65 -17.08
N ALA A 142 12.87 -2.36 -15.94
CA ALA A 142 12.47 -3.76 -15.90
C ALA A 142 11.02 -3.96 -16.42
N ALA A 143 10.12 -3.04 -16.10
CA ALA A 143 8.75 -3.07 -16.60
C ALA A 143 8.68 -2.81 -18.12
N ALA A 144 9.48 -1.86 -18.62
CA ALA A 144 9.52 -1.50 -20.03
C ALA A 144 10.02 -2.67 -20.90
N GLN A 145 10.97 -3.47 -20.40
CA GLN A 145 11.44 -4.69 -21.07
C GLN A 145 10.33 -5.73 -21.28
N ALA A 146 9.30 -5.72 -20.43
CA ALA A 146 8.12 -6.58 -20.52
C ALA A 146 6.93 -5.91 -21.23
N GLY A 147 7.13 -4.75 -21.85
CA GLY A 147 6.11 -4.06 -22.63
C GLY A 147 5.30 -3.00 -21.87
N SER A 148 5.71 -2.62 -20.65
CA SER A 148 5.13 -1.45 -19.98
C SER A 148 5.43 -0.17 -20.77
N LYS A 149 4.44 0.74 -20.83
CA LYS A 149 4.56 2.04 -21.52
C LYS A 149 5.02 3.17 -20.60
N GLY A 150 5.24 2.87 -19.33
CA GLY A 150 5.68 3.83 -18.33
C GLY A 150 5.02 3.58 -16.97
N GLY A 151 5.27 4.49 -16.04
CA GLY A 151 4.72 4.45 -14.69
C GLY A 151 4.83 5.79 -14.01
N THR A 152 4.30 5.87 -12.79
CA THR A 152 4.38 7.05 -11.94
C THR A 152 5.20 6.73 -10.71
N ILE A 153 6.23 7.52 -10.44
CA ILE A 153 7.09 7.38 -9.25
C ILE A 153 6.56 8.32 -8.15
N LEU A 154 6.31 7.76 -6.97
CA LEU A 154 5.82 8.47 -5.80
C LEU A 154 6.87 8.40 -4.69
N ASN A 155 7.21 9.55 -4.10
CA ASN A 155 8.07 9.60 -2.93
C ASN A 155 7.31 9.11 -1.69
N ALA A 156 7.99 8.30 -0.87
CA ALA A 156 7.43 7.74 0.33
C ALA A 156 8.48 7.64 1.45
N ARG A 157 8.01 7.27 2.64
CA ARG A 157 8.84 6.74 3.72
C ARG A 157 8.15 5.52 4.29
N GLY A 158 8.87 4.63 4.94
CA GLY A 158 8.21 3.46 5.52
C GLY A 158 9.17 2.57 6.24
N SER A 159 8.64 1.52 6.85
CA SER A 159 9.46 0.50 7.49
C SER A 159 8.91 -0.87 7.13
N GLY A 160 9.74 -1.69 6.51
CA GLY A 160 9.50 -3.13 6.35
C GLY A 160 9.94 -3.96 7.56
N ILE A 161 9.68 -5.27 7.46
CA ILE A 161 10.06 -6.30 8.44
C ILE A 161 11.56 -6.26 8.76
N HIS A 162 12.38 -6.03 7.73
CA HIS A 162 13.83 -6.06 7.83
C HIS A 162 14.44 -4.66 8.08
N GLU A 163 13.59 -3.64 8.26
CA GLU A 163 14.02 -2.23 8.25
C GLU A 163 13.72 -1.50 9.55
N THR A 164 13.26 -2.20 10.59
CA THR A 164 13.01 -1.59 11.90
C THR A 164 14.33 -1.35 12.63
N SER A 165 15.09 -0.35 12.16
CA SER A 165 16.26 0.17 12.83
C SER A 165 15.83 1.18 13.89
N LYS A 166 16.38 1.06 15.11
CA LYS A 166 16.21 2.04 16.18
C LYS A 166 17.49 2.85 16.31
N LEU A 167 17.40 4.17 16.16
CA LEU A 167 18.47 5.09 16.51
C LEU A 167 18.00 5.93 17.70
N PHE A 168 18.75 5.90 18.81
CA PHE A 168 18.37 6.59 20.05
C PHE A 168 16.92 6.30 20.52
N SER A 169 16.48 5.05 20.41
CA SER A 169 15.10 4.61 20.74
C SER A 169 13.98 5.21 19.87
N MET A 170 14.31 5.88 18.77
CA MET A 170 13.37 6.35 17.76
C MET A 170 13.28 5.33 16.62
N GLU A 171 12.05 5.05 16.16
CA GLU A 171 11.84 4.23 14.96
C GLU A 171 12.27 5.03 13.73
N ILE A 172 13.23 4.49 12.98
CA ILE A 172 13.64 5.07 11.69
C ILE A 172 12.72 4.50 10.61
N GLU A 173 12.07 5.38 9.88
CA GLU A 173 11.34 5.05 8.66
C GLU A 173 12.17 5.54 7.46
N PRO A 174 12.97 4.67 6.81
CA PRO A 174 13.77 5.05 5.66
C PRO A 174 12.94 5.64 4.51
N GLU A 175 13.60 6.44 3.68
CA GLU A 175 13.02 6.94 2.43
C GLU A 175 12.78 5.79 1.45
N LYS A 176 11.63 5.84 0.78
CA LYS A 176 11.13 4.83 -0.16
C LYS A 176 10.64 5.51 -1.42
N GLU A 177 10.52 4.73 -2.48
CA GLU A 177 9.79 5.12 -3.69
C GLU A 177 8.74 4.04 -4.00
N VAL A 178 7.58 4.50 -4.46
CA VAL A 178 6.51 3.63 -4.96
C VAL A 178 6.33 3.89 -6.44
N VAL A 179 6.47 2.85 -7.25
CA VAL A 179 6.17 2.90 -8.68
C VAL A 179 4.77 2.35 -8.92
N LEU A 180 3.93 3.14 -9.56
CA LEU A 180 2.58 2.75 -10.00
C LEU A 180 2.58 2.57 -11.53
N ILE A 181 2.25 1.36 -11.98
CA ILE A 181 2.09 1.01 -13.40
C ILE A 181 0.65 0.55 -13.63
N LEU A 182 -0.01 1.10 -14.64
CA LEU A 182 -1.28 0.57 -15.15
C LEU A 182 -0.99 -0.33 -16.34
N ALA A 183 -1.39 -1.60 -16.24
CA ALA A 183 -1.13 -2.61 -17.25
C ALA A 183 -2.43 -3.28 -17.69
N GLU A 184 -2.52 -3.67 -18.97
CA GLU A 184 -3.57 -4.56 -19.44
C GLU A 184 -3.45 -5.91 -18.71
N VAL A 185 -4.58 -6.57 -18.45
CA VAL A 185 -4.59 -7.83 -17.68
C VAL A 185 -3.61 -8.86 -18.27
N ASP A 186 -3.59 -8.99 -19.59
CA ASP A 186 -2.75 -9.97 -20.30
C ASP A 186 -1.25 -9.67 -20.17
N ALA A 187 -0.87 -8.40 -20.00
CA ALA A 187 0.52 -7.97 -19.82
C ALA A 187 0.95 -7.94 -18.34
N THR A 188 0.01 -7.92 -17.41
CA THR A 188 0.25 -7.66 -15.99
C THR A 188 1.24 -8.65 -15.38
N GLU A 189 1.03 -9.95 -15.62
CA GLU A 189 1.89 -11.00 -15.06
C GLU A 189 3.30 -10.96 -15.63
N ALA A 190 3.46 -10.67 -16.93
CA ALA A 190 4.76 -10.54 -17.56
C ALA A 190 5.54 -9.34 -17.00
N ILE A 191 4.88 -8.19 -16.84
CA ILE A 191 5.47 -6.99 -16.25
C ILE A 191 5.88 -7.25 -14.80
N ALA A 192 4.98 -7.79 -13.98
CA ALA A 192 5.28 -8.08 -12.57
C ALA A 192 6.42 -9.09 -12.42
N ALA A 193 6.46 -10.14 -13.25
CA ALA A 193 7.54 -11.12 -13.26
C ALA A 193 8.89 -10.49 -13.65
N SER A 194 8.92 -9.63 -14.67
CA SER A 194 10.14 -8.94 -15.10
C SER A 194 10.71 -8.06 -13.98
N ILE A 195 9.86 -7.28 -13.31
CA ILE A 195 10.28 -6.46 -12.16
C ILE A 195 10.79 -7.36 -11.03
N ARG A 196 10.04 -8.42 -10.69
CA ARG A 196 10.40 -9.36 -9.63
C ARG A 196 11.77 -9.97 -9.86
N ASP A 197 12.05 -10.42 -11.07
CA ASP A 197 13.27 -11.15 -11.41
C ASP A 197 14.47 -10.19 -11.54
N SER A 198 14.30 -9.05 -12.22
CA SER A 198 15.36 -8.06 -12.41
C SER A 198 15.83 -7.41 -11.11
N LEU A 199 14.89 -7.10 -10.20
CA LEU A 199 15.21 -6.46 -8.92
C LEU A 199 15.38 -7.47 -7.78
N LYS A 200 15.20 -8.77 -8.06
CA LYS A 200 15.25 -9.87 -7.09
C LYS A 200 14.35 -9.60 -5.88
N ILE A 201 13.11 -9.24 -6.15
CA ILE A 201 12.13 -8.77 -5.15
C ILE A 201 11.87 -9.81 -4.05
N GLU A 202 11.99 -11.10 -4.34
CA GLU A 202 11.84 -12.17 -3.34
C GLU A 202 13.01 -12.26 -2.35
N GLU A 203 14.15 -11.60 -2.62
CA GLU A 203 15.23 -11.49 -1.65
C GLU A 203 14.88 -10.41 -0.60
N PRO A 204 15.13 -10.68 0.70
CA PRO A 204 14.78 -9.75 1.77
C PRO A 204 15.32 -8.33 1.57
N GLY A 205 14.43 -7.34 1.64
CA GLY A 205 14.80 -5.91 1.58
C GLY A 205 14.81 -5.31 0.18
N ASN A 206 14.64 -6.11 -0.88
CA ASN A 206 14.71 -5.59 -2.25
C ASN A 206 13.44 -4.89 -2.73
N GLY A 207 12.32 -5.08 -2.03
CA GLY A 207 11.07 -4.38 -2.29
C GLY A 207 9.85 -5.27 -2.09
N ILE A 208 8.67 -4.70 -2.36
CA ILE A 208 7.40 -5.42 -2.34
C ILE A 208 6.63 -5.05 -3.62
N ILE A 209 6.03 -6.03 -4.28
CA ILE A 209 5.07 -5.78 -5.36
C ILE A 209 3.69 -6.17 -4.86
N PHE A 210 2.67 -5.35 -5.11
CA PHE A 210 1.28 -5.77 -4.98
C PHE A 210 0.45 -5.26 -6.15
N ILE A 211 -0.60 -6.00 -6.48
CA ILE A 211 -1.43 -5.78 -7.66
C ILE A 211 -2.88 -5.59 -7.22
N GLN A 212 -3.55 -4.60 -7.79
CA GLN A 212 -4.97 -4.32 -7.57
C GLN A 212 -5.73 -4.29 -8.89
N ASP A 213 -7.01 -4.67 -8.84
CA ASP A 213 -7.90 -4.57 -9.98
C ASP A 213 -8.30 -3.13 -10.25
N VAL A 214 -8.37 -2.75 -11.53
CA VAL A 214 -8.83 -1.42 -11.97
C VAL A 214 -10.17 -1.59 -12.66
N SER A 215 -11.22 -1.02 -12.06
CA SER A 215 -12.60 -1.14 -12.57
C SER A 215 -12.84 -0.35 -13.86
N SER A 216 -12.17 0.78 -14.06
CA SER A 216 -12.27 1.60 -15.27
C SER A 216 -11.02 2.46 -15.42
N VAL A 217 -10.62 2.72 -16.67
CA VAL A 217 -9.46 3.56 -16.98
C VAL A 217 -9.74 4.47 -18.17
N TYR A 218 -9.19 5.69 -18.13
CA TYR A 218 -9.24 6.66 -19.23
C TYR A 218 -7.85 7.30 -19.38
N GLY A 219 -7.51 7.76 -20.58
CA GLY A 219 -6.27 8.51 -20.82
C GLY A 219 -4.99 7.68 -20.95
N ILE A 220 -5.11 6.36 -21.11
CA ILE A 220 -3.96 5.50 -21.43
C ILE A 220 -3.60 5.67 -22.92
N TYR A 221 -2.34 6.03 -23.17
CA TYR A 221 -1.81 6.09 -24.54
C TYR A 221 -1.67 4.68 -25.12
N ARG A 222 -2.33 4.44 -26.26
CA ARG A 222 -2.25 3.19 -27.02
C ARG A 222 -1.15 3.24 -28.06
#